data_AF-A0A9W8QVM1-F1
#
_entry.id   AF-A0A9W8QVM1-F1
#
_cell.length_a   1.000
_cell.length_b   1.000
_cell.length_c   1.000
_cell.angle_alpha   90.00
_cell.angle_beta   90.00
_cell.angle_gamma   90.00
#
_symmetry.space_group_name_H-M   'P 1'
#
loop_
_entity.id
_entity.type
_entity.pdbx_description
1 polymer ?
#
loop_
_entity_poly.entity_id
_entity_poly.type
_entity_poly.pdbx_seq_one_letter_code
_entity_poly.pdbx_strand_id
1 'polypeptide(L)'
;MQFSIFTTFVLMAASGANADLHRSAACVSNRKTSPIGGTPWSPSYNWKTSYEVLPDATRCACNYYRNRNTGNKKWDKCPDCTFDGIICNSKNGHIGGDEFTYYCEKKCGAQGAEAD
;
A
#
# COMPACT_ATOMS: atom_id res chain seq x y z
N MET A 1 -0.56 -11.04 -59.11
CA MET A 1 -0.22 -10.21 -57.92
C MET A 1 -0.70 -10.98 -56.69
N GLN A 2 0.23 -11.54 -55.93
CA GLN A 2 -0.07 -12.37 -54.76
C GLN A 2 -0.01 -11.46 -53.52
N PHE A 3 -1.17 -11.19 -52.92
CA PHE A 3 -1.24 -10.43 -51.67
C PHE A 3 -0.75 -11.32 -50.54
N SER A 4 0.51 -11.12 -50.12
CA SER A 4 1.04 -11.72 -48.90
C SER A 4 0.48 -10.97 -47.70
N ILE A 5 -0.43 -11.60 -46.98
CA ILE A 5 -0.99 -11.07 -45.73
C ILE A 5 0.00 -11.43 -44.61
N PHE A 6 0.92 -10.52 -44.30
CA PHE A 6 1.73 -10.62 -43.10
C PHE A 6 0.82 -10.38 -41.87
N THR A 7 0.41 -11.46 -41.21
CA THR A 7 -0.30 -11.41 -39.93
C THR A 7 0.73 -11.22 -38.82
N THR A 8 0.90 -9.99 -38.37
CA THR A 8 1.70 -9.66 -37.18
C THR A 8 0.93 -10.08 -35.92
N PHE A 9 1.35 -11.18 -35.31
CA PHE A 9 0.95 -11.54 -33.94
C PHE A 9 1.58 -10.53 -32.97
N VAL A 10 0.77 -9.60 -32.47
CA VAL A 10 1.15 -8.74 -31.35
C VAL A 10 1.06 -9.59 -30.07
N LEU A 11 2.19 -10.13 -29.60
CA LEU A 11 2.29 -10.65 -28.24
C LEU A 11 2.15 -9.48 -27.26
N MET A 12 0.94 -9.29 -26.73
CA MET A 12 0.73 -8.48 -25.53
C MET A 12 1.41 -9.18 -24.36
N ALA A 13 2.63 -8.74 -24.03
CA ALA A 13 3.28 -9.10 -22.79
C ALA A 13 2.40 -8.57 -21.63
N ALA A 14 1.66 -9.47 -20.98
CA ALA A 14 0.98 -9.16 -19.74
C ALA A 14 2.05 -8.92 -18.67
N SER A 15 2.42 -7.66 -18.45
CA SER A 15 3.20 -7.26 -17.29
C SER A 15 2.36 -7.57 -16.04
N GLY A 16 2.77 -8.61 -15.31
CA GLY A 16 2.22 -8.92 -14.00
C GLY A 16 2.66 -7.84 -13.02
N ALA A 17 1.79 -6.87 -12.72
CA ALA A 17 1.95 -6.08 -11.51
C ALA A 17 1.74 -7.03 -10.32
N ASN A 18 2.82 -7.32 -9.60
CA ASN A 18 2.71 -7.94 -8.27
C ASN A 18 2.27 -6.82 -7.33
N ALA A 19 1.04 -6.91 -6.82
CA ALA A 19 0.60 -6.00 -5.77
C ALA A 19 1.18 -6.49 -4.44
N ASP A 20 1.86 -5.59 -3.72
CA ASP A 20 2.21 -5.80 -2.32
C ASP A 20 0.92 -5.70 -1.50
N LEU A 21 0.40 -6.87 -1.09
CA LEU A 21 -0.93 -7.03 -0.51
C LEU A 21 -0.83 -7.28 0.98
N HIS A 22 -1.46 -6.41 1.74
CA HIS A 22 -1.40 -6.37 3.20
C HIS A 22 -2.78 -6.61 3.80
N ARG A 23 -2.80 -7.07 5.06
CA ARG A 23 -4.03 -7.32 5.82
C ARG A 23 -4.41 -6.15 6.70
N SER A 24 -3.49 -5.22 6.91
CA SER A 24 -3.65 -4.07 7.76
C SER A 24 -2.82 -2.91 7.22
N ALA A 25 -3.37 -1.70 7.32
CA ALA A 25 -2.63 -0.50 6.99
C ALA A 25 -3.11 0.70 7.81
N ALA A 26 -2.19 1.62 8.09
CA ALA A 26 -2.44 2.85 8.80
C ALA A 26 -1.74 4.03 8.12
N CYS A 27 -2.40 5.18 8.09
CA CYS A 27 -1.78 6.42 7.68
C CYS A 27 -0.91 6.97 8.81
N VAL A 28 0.31 7.40 8.48
CA VAL A 28 1.29 7.86 9.47
C VAL A 28 1.86 9.22 9.14
N SER A 29 2.44 9.86 10.15
CA SER A 29 3.16 11.13 10.04
C SER A 29 4.37 11.15 10.97
N ASN A 30 5.18 12.20 10.87
CA ASN A 30 6.30 12.47 11.78
C ASN A 30 7.31 11.31 11.84
N ARG A 31 7.56 10.65 10.70
CA ARG A 31 8.49 9.50 10.60
C ARG A 31 9.91 9.95 10.94
N LYS A 32 10.49 9.36 11.98
CA LYS A 32 11.85 9.64 12.46
C LYS A 32 12.61 8.34 12.66
N THR A 33 13.77 8.22 12.03
CA THR A 33 14.69 7.10 12.23
C THR A 33 15.84 7.57 13.10
N SER A 34 16.13 6.83 14.17
CA SER A 34 17.23 7.16 15.07
C SER A 34 17.97 5.89 15.49
N PRO A 35 19.29 5.97 15.71
CA PRO A 35 20.03 4.85 16.24
C PRO A 35 19.56 4.53 17.66
N ILE A 36 19.50 3.25 17.96
CA ILE A 36 19.17 2.69 19.27
C ILE A 36 20.24 1.67 19.66
N GLY A 37 20.37 1.42 20.96
CA GLY A 37 21.45 0.59 21.49
C GLY A 37 22.72 1.39 21.75
N GLY A 38 23.85 0.71 21.97
CA GLY A 38 25.11 1.32 22.38
C GLY A 38 25.76 2.23 21.34
N THR A 39 27.08 2.37 21.43
CA THR A 39 27.86 3.14 20.44
C THR A 39 27.81 2.46 19.05
N PRO A 40 28.16 3.15 17.95
CA PRO A 40 28.17 2.56 16.60
C PRO A 40 28.97 1.26 16.42
N TRP A 41 29.89 0.96 17.34
CA TRP A 41 30.71 -0.26 17.33
C TRP A 41 30.14 -1.37 18.22
N SER A 42 29.02 -1.12 18.89
CA SER A 42 28.41 -2.07 19.81
C SER A 42 27.58 -3.09 19.03
N PRO A 43 27.59 -4.39 19.40
CA PRO A 43 26.71 -5.40 18.80
C PRO A 43 25.22 -5.07 18.94
N SER A 44 24.88 -4.18 19.88
CA SER A 44 23.52 -3.70 20.12
C SER A 44 23.12 -2.51 19.24
N TYR A 45 24.03 -1.94 18.45
CA TYR A 45 23.76 -0.78 17.61
C TYR A 45 22.79 -1.14 16.49
N ASN A 46 21.61 -0.56 16.55
CA ASN A 46 20.53 -0.81 15.60
C ASN A 46 19.82 0.50 15.27
N TRP A 47 18.86 0.46 14.37
CA TRP A 47 18.06 1.61 13.98
C TRP A 47 16.60 1.33 14.25
N LYS A 48 15.92 2.33 14.82
CA LYS A 48 14.48 2.28 15.04
C LYS A 48 13.81 3.42 14.31
N THR A 49 12.79 3.09 13.53
CA THR A 49 11.86 4.06 12.98
C THR A 49 10.69 4.24 13.95
N SER A 50 10.35 5.48 14.23
CA SER A 50 9.17 5.88 14.98
C SER A 50 8.28 6.74 14.08
N TYR A 51 6.98 6.65 14.27
CA TYR A 51 5.98 7.40 13.53
C TYR A 51 4.74 7.58 14.38
N GLU A 52 3.93 8.58 14.03
CA GLU A 52 2.63 8.83 14.62
C GLU A 52 1.55 8.22 13.71
N VAL A 53 0.69 7.36 14.26
CA VAL A 53 -0.49 6.88 13.55
C VAL A 53 -1.56 7.94 13.60
N LEU A 54 -2.18 8.22 12.45
CA LEU A 54 -3.24 9.20 12.30
C LEU A 54 -4.60 8.49 12.08
N PRO A 55 -5.42 8.27 13.11
CA PRO A 55 -6.68 7.51 12.97
C PRO A 55 -7.68 8.16 12.01
N ASP A 56 -7.80 9.49 12.02
CA ASP A 56 -8.73 10.20 11.13
C ASP A 56 -8.31 10.08 9.65
N ALA A 57 -7.00 10.22 9.37
CA ALA A 57 -6.46 10.01 8.03
C ALA A 57 -6.60 8.53 7.60
N THR A 58 -6.38 7.60 8.53
CA THR A 58 -6.55 6.17 8.28
C THR A 58 -8.01 5.83 7.98
N ARG A 59 -8.96 6.39 8.72
CA ARG A 59 -10.41 6.24 8.45
C ARG A 59 -10.76 6.77 7.06
N CYS A 60 -10.22 7.94 6.70
CA CYS A 60 -10.38 8.52 5.37
C CYS A 60 -9.86 7.57 4.27
N ALA A 61 -8.63 7.09 4.39
CA ALA A 61 -8.01 6.20 3.41
C ALA A 61 -8.74 4.85 3.34
N CYS A 62 -9.12 4.28 4.48
CA CYS A 62 -9.88 3.04 4.55
C CYS A 62 -11.25 3.15 3.86
N ASN A 63 -11.92 4.30 3.97
CA ASN A 63 -13.16 4.55 3.25
C ASN A 63 -12.97 4.62 1.74
N TYR A 64 -11.90 5.26 1.26
CA TYR A 64 -11.55 5.22 -0.17
C TYR A 64 -11.27 3.78 -0.64
N TYR A 65 -10.50 3.03 0.15
CA TYR A 65 -10.11 1.67 -0.20
C TYR A 65 -11.29 0.69 -0.20
N ARG A 66 -12.20 0.83 0.77
CA ARG A 66 -13.47 0.06 0.82
C ARG A 66 -14.36 0.33 -0.39
N ASN A 67 -14.39 1.57 -0.88
CA ASN A 67 -15.18 1.97 -2.05
C ASN A 67 -14.42 1.79 -3.38
N ARG A 68 -13.22 1.20 -3.35
CA ARG A 68 -12.38 1.01 -4.54
C ARG A 68 -12.99 -0.04 -5.46
N ASN A 69 -13.03 0.31 -6.76
CA ASN A 69 -13.46 -0.59 -7.83
C ASN A 69 -12.78 -0.18 -9.15
N THR A 70 -11.49 -0.51 -9.30
CA THR A 70 -10.67 -0.12 -10.46
C THR A 70 -10.50 -1.24 -11.49
N GLY A 71 -11.07 -2.41 -11.24
CA GLY A 71 -10.87 -3.60 -12.05
C GLY A 71 -11.37 -4.88 -11.36
N ASN A 72 -10.80 -6.02 -11.75
CA ASN A 72 -11.21 -7.34 -11.27
C ASN A 72 -10.12 -8.11 -10.53
N LYS A 73 -8.96 -7.48 -10.29
CA LYS A 73 -7.88 -8.09 -9.51
C LYS A 73 -8.14 -7.92 -8.02
N LYS A 74 -7.38 -8.65 -7.21
CA LYS A 74 -7.52 -8.66 -5.75
C LYS A 74 -7.38 -7.25 -5.14
N TRP A 75 -6.38 -6.47 -5.54
CA TRP A 75 -6.18 -5.10 -5.06
C TRP A 75 -7.11 -4.04 -5.67
N ASP A 76 -7.93 -4.40 -6.67
CA ASP A 76 -8.85 -3.46 -7.30
C ASP A 76 -10.10 -3.19 -6.45
N LYS A 77 -10.37 -4.06 -5.47
CA LYS A 77 -11.56 -4.05 -4.62
C LYS A 77 -11.17 -4.45 -3.21
N CYS A 78 -11.80 -3.86 -2.21
CA CYS A 78 -11.64 -4.33 -0.82
C CYS A 78 -13.01 -4.51 -0.15
N PRO A 79 -13.74 -5.58 -0.50
CA PRO A 79 -15.07 -5.85 0.04
C PRO A 79 -15.06 -6.16 1.54
N ASP A 80 -13.90 -6.51 2.09
CA ASP A 80 -13.69 -6.86 3.50
C ASP A 80 -12.90 -5.79 4.28
N CYS A 81 -12.63 -4.63 3.68
CA CYS A 81 -11.96 -3.52 4.37
C CYS A 81 -12.84 -2.97 5.49
N THR A 82 -12.30 -2.95 6.70
CA THR A 82 -12.98 -2.46 7.90
C THR A 82 -12.02 -1.62 8.74
N PHE A 83 -12.49 -0.45 9.18
CA PHE A 83 -11.73 0.41 10.09
C PHE A 83 -12.07 0.03 11.54
N ASP A 84 -11.07 -0.24 12.36
CA ASP A 84 -11.26 -0.68 13.76
C ASP A 84 -11.21 0.46 14.80
N GLY A 85 -10.98 1.70 14.34
CA GLY A 85 -10.77 2.87 15.19
C GLY A 85 -9.37 3.45 15.07
N ILE A 86 -8.39 2.67 14.62
CA ILE A 86 -7.00 3.10 14.43
C ILE A 86 -6.44 2.62 13.08
N ILE A 87 -6.73 1.38 12.69
CA ILE A 87 -6.14 0.67 11.56
C ILE A 87 -7.25 0.27 10.57
N CYS A 88 -6.90 0.24 9.28
CA CYS A 88 -7.74 -0.37 8.25
C CYS A 88 -7.36 -1.84 8.07
N ASN A 89 -8.31 -2.76 8.26
CA ASN A 89 -8.09 -4.20 8.20
C ASN A 89 -8.79 -4.83 6.98
N SER A 90 -8.13 -5.79 6.34
CA SER A 90 -8.66 -6.66 5.28
C SER A 90 -8.24 -8.10 5.58
N LYS A 91 -9.20 -8.93 6.00
CA LYS A 91 -8.96 -10.34 6.37
C LYS A 91 -8.32 -11.15 5.24
N ASN A 92 -8.71 -10.82 4.01
CA ASN A 92 -8.28 -11.51 2.80
C ASN A 92 -7.04 -10.87 2.16
N GLY A 93 -6.52 -9.76 2.71
CA GLY A 93 -5.34 -9.09 2.20
C GLY A 93 -5.58 -8.43 0.84
N HIS A 94 -6.51 -7.49 0.78
CA HIS A 94 -6.82 -6.72 -0.43
C HIS A 94 -6.15 -5.33 -0.45
N ILE A 95 -5.48 -4.93 0.62
CA ILE A 95 -4.89 -3.59 0.75
C ILE A 95 -3.55 -3.57 0.01
N GLY A 96 -3.44 -2.76 -1.05
CA GLY A 96 -2.20 -2.49 -1.77
C GLY A 96 -1.39 -1.41 -1.05
N GLY A 97 -0.12 -1.67 -0.76
CA GLY A 97 0.74 -0.75 -0.02
C GLY A 97 0.90 0.62 -0.70
N ASP A 98 1.20 0.61 -2.00
CA ASP A 98 1.38 1.83 -2.81
C ASP A 98 0.06 2.61 -2.92
N GLU A 99 -1.04 1.92 -3.18
CA GLU A 99 -2.36 2.54 -3.29
C GLU A 99 -2.86 3.11 -1.96
N PHE A 100 -2.61 2.42 -0.84
CA PHE A 100 -2.99 2.92 0.48
C PHE A 100 -2.15 4.16 0.84
N THR A 101 -0.84 4.12 0.53
CA THR A 101 0.06 5.28 0.68
C THR A 101 -0.44 6.48 -0.13
N TYR A 102 -0.86 6.26 -1.38
CA TYR A 102 -1.45 7.30 -2.21
C TYR A 102 -2.67 7.96 -1.55
N TYR A 103 -3.59 7.18 -0.98
CA TYR A 103 -4.76 7.74 -0.30
C TYR A 103 -4.35 8.53 0.95
N CYS A 104 -3.45 7.98 1.77
CA CYS A 104 -2.93 8.65 2.96
C CYS A 104 -2.32 10.01 2.61
N GLU A 105 -1.41 10.06 1.63
CA GLU A 105 -0.72 11.30 1.26
C GLU A 105 -1.57 12.28 0.47
N LYS A 106 -2.22 11.80 -0.59
CA LYS A 106 -2.83 12.69 -1.61
C LYS A 106 -4.29 12.99 -1.32
N LYS A 107 -4.97 12.21 -0.48
CA LYS A 107 -6.40 12.37 -0.20
C LYS A 107 -6.72 12.64 1.27
N CYS A 108 -5.87 12.19 2.19
CA CYS A 108 -6.18 12.19 3.62
C CYS A 108 -5.18 13.00 4.48
N GLY A 109 -4.18 13.65 3.87
CA GLY A 109 -3.32 14.63 4.52
C GLY A 109 -2.24 14.05 5.46
N ALA A 110 -1.99 12.74 5.40
CA ALA A 110 -0.87 12.11 6.09
C ALA A 110 0.43 12.27 5.30
N GLN A 111 1.57 11.96 5.92
CA GLN A 111 2.89 12.02 5.25
C GLN A 111 3.32 10.66 4.67
N GLY A 112 2.59 9.59 4.97
CA GLY A 112 2.84 8.26 4.44
C GLY A 112 1.86 7.23 5.00
N ALA A 113 2.16 5.96 4.78
CA ALA A 113 1.45 4.82 5.35
C ALA A 113 2.41 3.73 5.84
N GLU A 114 1.92 2.87 6.72
CA GLU A 114 2.55 1.61 7.13
C GLU A 114 1.56 0.48 6.87
N ALA A 115 2.04 -0.62 6.28
CA ALA A 115 1.27 -1.83 6.01
C ALA A 115 2.10 -3.06 6.41
N ASP A 116 1.44 -4.17 6.79
CA ASP A 116 2.08 -5.35 7.42
C ASP A 116 2.71 -6.36 6.47
#